data_AF-A0AA88HJS1-F1
#
_entry.id   AF-A0AA88HJS1-F1
#
_cell.length_a   1.000
_cell.length_b   1.000
_cell.length_c   1.000
_cell.angle_alpha   90.00
_cell.angle_beta   90.00
_cell.angle_gamma   90.00
#
_symmetry.space_group_name_H-M   'P 1'
#
loop_
_entity.id
_entity.type
_entity.pdbx_description
1 polymer ?
#
loop_
_entity_poly.entity_id
_entity_poly.type
_entity_poly.pdbx_seq_one_letter_code
_entity_poly.pdbx_strand_id
1 'polypeptide(L)'
;MGCPKDFSIKGGMGAALLRQPEKIQEILATLVQNVKIPVTCKIRILDSLEETLNLCKMIQNCGVSALAVHGRRKEERSHQNNHDDYIRAISKELKIPVIANGGSNDIKCYEDILSFKKRTNAAAIMIARAAQWNCSVFRRQGSLPLESVIKSYLKYVVDYDSLVGNAKYCIQSMLRDLQDSDVGKALLDCQTLESLCQIWSLDAYYRLKQEEFKCRLGKSGLYQPSRGIKLSEEPIYKRLKIVDGNEDSMKLAPVVFHRGEVKKAETLLPKSILYMWTQRKGLQQPLYQTKSIEKLFYSIVTVEGKIYGSSVGSKSKRYAEQAAAQVCIDALDLAPVKSGS
;
A
#
# COMPACT_ATOMS: atom_id res chain seq x y z
N MET A 1 -20.67 0.53 9.09
CA MET A 1 -20.94 0.79 10.52
C MET A 1 -20.40 -0.34 11.42
N GLY A 2 -19.13 -0.76 11.27
CA GLY A 2 -18.62 -1.91 12.05
C GLY A 2 -17.12 -1.90 12.32
N CYS A 3 -16.41 -0.82 11.99
CA CYS A 3 -14.99 -0.66 12.28
C CYS A 3 -14.82 -0.30 13.77
N PRO A 4 -14.11 -1.12 14.58
CA PRO A 4 -13.89 -0.85 15.99
C PRO A 4 -12.56 -0.11 16.26
N LYS A 5 -11.83 0.32 15.22
CA LYS A 5 -10.53 1.00 15.41
C LYS A 5 -10.73 2.38 16.05
N ASP A 6 -9.87 2.73 16.99
CA ASP A 6 -9.99 3.95 17.80
C ASP A 6 -10.11 5.22 16.97
N PHE A 7 -9.35 5.37 15.89
CA PHE A 7 -9.45 6.54 15.01
C PHE A 7 -10.85 6.68 14.38
N SER A 8 -11.49 5.56 14.04
CA SER A 8 -12.83 5.54 13.49
C SER A 8 -13.84 5.90 14.56
N ILE A 9 -13.68 5.38 15.77
CA ILE A 9 -14.59 5.64 16.90
C ILE A 9 -14.52 7.11 17.32
N LYS A 10 -13.31 7.67 17.48
CA LYS A 10 -13.10 9.08 17.82
C LYS A 10 -13.70 10.03 16.79
N GLY A 11 -13.68 9.66 15.51
CA GLY A 11 -14.32 10.42 14.44
C GLY A 11 -15.83 10.19 14.31
N GLY A 12 -16.48 9.46 15.21
CA GLY A 12 -17.92 9.17 15.12
C GLY A 12 -18.31 8.24 13.97
N MET A 13 -17.35 7.48 13.42
CA MET A 13 -17.52 6.57 12.30
C MET A 13 -17.48 5.10 12.75
N GLY A 14 -17.76 4.19 11.83
CA GLY A 14 -17.58 2.75 12.09
C GLY A 14 -18.60 2.24 13.11
N ALA A 15 -18.11 1.58 14.16
CA ALA A 15 -18.97 1.03 15.21
C ALA A 15 -19.54 2.10 16.16
N ALA A 16 -19.01 3.33 16.16
CA ALA A 16 -19.57 4.44 16.96
C ALA A 16 -20.99 4.80 16.52
N LEU A 17 -21.27 4.68 15.21
CA LEU A 17 -22.61 4.93 14.65
C LEU A 17 -23.68 4.00 15.21
N LEU A 18 -23.31 2.81 15.69
CA LEU A 18 -24.28 1.83 16.22
C LEU A 18 -25.06 2.35 17.44
N ARG A 19 -24.55 3.38 18.12
CA ARG A 19 -25.22 4.07 19.23
C ARG A 19 -26.03 5.30 18.79
N GLN A 20 -26.11 5.57 17.48
CA GLN A 20 -26.80 6.73 16.90
C GLN A 20 -27.75 6.28 15.78
N PRO A 21 -28.86 5.57 16.10
CA PRO A 21 -29.77 5.02 15.09
C PRO A 21 -30.34 6.08 14.14
N GLU A 22 -30.69 7.26 14.65
CA GLU A 22 -31.22 8.39 13.85
C GLU A 22 -30.21 8.83 12.78
N LYS A 23 -28.93 8.95 13.16
CA LYS A 23 -27.87 9.31 12.23
C LYS A 23 -27.61 8.21 11.18
N ILE A 24 -27.73 6.94 11.58
CA ILE A 24 -27.68 5.83 10.61
C ILE A 24 -28.80 5.97 9.59
N GLN A 25 -30.03 6.24 10.04
CA GLN A 25 -31.18 6.40 9.18
C GLN A 25 -31.00 7.58 8.21
N GLU A 26 -30.57 8.73 8.70
CA GLU A 26 -30.29 9.91 7.89
C GLU A 26 -29.25 9.61 6.79
N ILE A 27 -28.12 9.01 7.16
CA ILE A 27 -27.05 8.66 6.21
C ILE A 27 -27.57 7.68 5.15
N LEU A 28 -28.24 6.61 5.57
CA LEU A 28 -28.69 5.56 4.64
C LEU A 28 -29.80 6.05 3.73
N ALA A 29 -30.82 6.74 4.26
CA ALA A 29 -31.91 7.30 3.47
C ALA A 29 -31.38 8.30 2.44
N THR A 30 -30.45 9.19 2.85
CA THR A 30 -29.82 10.15 1.94
C THR A 30 -29.06 9.43 0.83
N LEU A 31 -28.24 8.42 1.15
CA LEU A 31 -27.50 7.68 0.13
C LEU A 31 -28.44 6.96 -0.84
N VAL A 32 -29.41 6.21 -0.32
CA VAL A 32 -30.37 5.44 -1.12
C VAL A 32 -31.17 6.33 -2.05
N GLN A 33 -31.56 7.53 -1.62
CA GLN A 33 -32.31 8.47 -2.45
C GLN A 33 -31.48 9.13 -3.55
N ASN A 34 -30.18 9.36 -3.31
CA ASN A 34 -29.36 10.22 -4.16
C ASN A 34 -28.42 9.48 -5.11
N VAL A 35 -28.17 8.17 -4.92
CA VAL A 35 -27.29 7.39 -5.81
C VAL A 35 -28.07 6.35 -6.60
N LYS A 36 -27.72 6.17 -7.87
CA LYS A 36 -28.38 5.21 -8.78
C LYS A 36 -27.88 3.76 -8.62
N ILE A 37 -26.87 3.55 -7.78
CA ILE A 37 -26.26 2.24 -7.54
C ILE A 37 -26.77 1.64 -6.22
N PRO A 38 -26.83 0.30 -6.08
CA PRO A 38 -27.26 -0.35 -4.86
C PRO A 38 -26.45 0.09 -3.63
N VAL A 39 -27.12 0.59 -2.60
CA VAL A 39 -26.50 0.93 -1.32
C VAL A 39 -26.60 -0.27 -0.40
N THR A 40 -25.46 -0.69 0.16
CA THR A 40 -25.39 -1.75 1.17
C THR A 40 -24.69 -1.23 2.41
N CYS A 41 -24.88 -1.89 3.56
CA CYS A 41 -24.12 -1.53 4.75
C CYS A 41 -23.60 -2.78 5.47
N LYS A 42 -22.54 -2.57 6.26
CA LYS A 42 -21.89 -3.60 7.08
C LYS A 42 -21.89 -3.19 8.55
N ILE A 43 -22.41 -4.06 9.40
CA ILE A 43 -22.52 -3.84 10.86
C ILE A 43 -21.75 -4.89 11.67
N ARG A 44 -21.66 -4.63 12.96
CA ARG A 44 -21.40 -5.61 14.03
C ARG A 44 -22.70 -5.79 14.83
N ILE A 45 -22.84 -6.91 15.51
CA ILE A 45 -23.99 -7.14 16.41
C ILE A 45 -23.90 -6.27 17.67
N LEU A 46 -25.04 -6.05 18.31
CA LEU A 46 -25.17 -5.34 19.59
C LEU A 46 -25.17 -6.31 20.76
N ASP A 47 -25.44 -5.81 21.97
CA ASP A 47 -25.30 -6.60 23.18
C ASP A 47 -26.45 -7.61 23.37
N SER A 48 -27.66 -7.26 22.94
CA SER A 48 -28.78 -8.20 22.90
C SER A 48 -29.20 -8.53 21.47
N LEU A 49 -29.81 -9.70 21.31
CA LEU A 49 -30.37 -10.11 20.03
C LEU A 49 -31.50 -9.17 19.60
N GLU A 50 -32.35 -8.76 20.54
CA GLU A 50 -33.46 -7.84 20.31
C GLU A 50 -32.98 -6.49 19.77
N GLU A 51 -32.01 -5.85 20.43
CA GLU A 51 -31.42 -4.59 19.97
C GLU A 51 -30.83 -4.74 18.56
N THR A 52 -30.13 -5.85 18.31
CA THR A 52 -29.54 -6.13 17.00
C THR A 52 -30.63 -6.25 15.93
N LEU A 53 -31.72 -6.97 16.21
CA LEU A 53 -32.84 -7.13 15.29
C LEU A 53 -33.56 -5.80 15.02
N ASN A 54 -33.80 -4.99 16.05
CA ASN A 54 -34.42 -3.67 15.91
C ASN A 54 -33.57 -2.75 15.01
N LEU A 55 -32.25 -2.71 15.23
CA LEU A 55 -31.33 -1.97 14.38
C LEU A 55 -31.36 -2.47 12.93
N CYS A 56 -31.33 -3.79 12.72
CA CYS A 56 -31.36 -4.41 11.40
C CYS A 56 -32.66 -4.09 10.62
N LYS A 57 -33.81 -4.13 11.31
CA LYS A 57 -35.12 -3.79 10.74
C LYS A 57 -35.18 -2.31 10.34
N MET A 58 -34.68 -1.41 11.18
CA MET A 58 -34.57 0.01 10.84
C MET A 58 -33.69 0.24 9.61
N ILE A 59 -32.51 -0.40 9.56
CA ILE A 59 -31.60 -0.32 8.40
C ILE A 59 -32.27 -0.81 7.12
N GLN A 60 -32.99 -1.94 7.18
CA GLN A 60 -33.76 -2.45 6.03
C GLN A 60 -34.79 -1.42 5.54
N ASN A 61 -35.50 -0.77 6.46
CA ASN A 61 -36.53 0.23 6.13
C ASN A 61 -35.94 1.49 5.49
N CYS A 62 -34.63 1.73 5.61
CA CYS A 62 -33.94 2.81 4.87
C CYS A 62 -33.77 2.49 3.37
N GLY A 63 -34.10 1.26 2.92
CA GLY A 63 -34.03 0.88 1.52
C GLY A 63 -32.68 0.33 1.05
N VAL A 64 -31.82 -0.13 1.97
CA VAL A 64 -30.55 -0.78 1.58
C VAL A 64 -30.80 -2.09 0.85
N SER A 65 -30.00 -2.39 -0.18
CA SER A 65 -30.19 -3.57 -1.03
C SER A 65 -29.69 -4.87 -0.40
N ALA A 66 -28.79 -4.80 0.58
CA ALA A 66 -28.30 -5.95 1.36
C ALA A 66 -27.63 -5.48 2.66
N LEU A 67 -27.59 -6.37 3.64
CA LEU A 67 -26.95 -6.13 4.95
C LEU A 67 -25.87 -7.17 5.24
N ALA A 68 -24.63 -6.72 5.40
CA ALA A 68 -23.54 -7.56 5.87
C ALA A 68 -23.41 -7.51 7.39
N VAL A 69 -23.47 -8.67 8.06
CA VAL A 69 -23.41 -8.76 9.52
C VAL A 69 -22.16 -9.51 9.94
N HIS A 70 -21.29 -8.83 10.68
CA HIS A 70 -20.24 -9.50 11.44
C HIS A 70 -20.81 -9.92 12.79
N GLY A 71 -20.91 -11.23 13.04
CA GLY A 71 -21.39 -11.84 14.29
C GLY A 71 -20.48 -11.65 15.49
N ARG A 72 -19.76 -10.52 15.59
CA ARG A 72 -19.02 -10.13 16.81
C ARG A 72 -19.46 -8.74 17.24
N ARG A 73 -19.59 -8.53 18.55
CA ARG A 73 -19.79 -7.22 19.18
C ARG A 73 -18.58 -6.33 18.94
N LYS A 74 -18.70 -5.02 19.15
CA LYS A 74 -17.59 -4.06 18.97
C LYS A 74 -16.33 -4.48 19.74
N GLU A 75 -16.53 -4.97 20.95
CA GLU A 75 -15.48 -5.24 21.94
C GLU A 75 -14.79 -6.57 21.68
N GLU A 76 -15.49 -7.45 20.96
CA GLU A 76 -15.02 -8.79 20.69
C GLU A 76 -13.91 -8.79 19.63
N ARG A 77 -12.80 -9.42 20.00
CA ARG A 77 -11.61 -9.60 19.18
C ARG A 77 -11.74 -10.86 18.32
N SER A 78 -10.79 -10.99 17.41
CA SER A 78 -10.81 -12.00 16.36
C SER A 78 -10.57 -13.43 16.83
N HIS A 79 -10.06 -13.62 18.05
CA HIS A 79 -9.90 -14.91 18.70
C HIS A 79 -11.18 -15.40 19.37
N GLN A 80 -12.12 -14.50 19.67
CA GLN A 80 -13.43 -14.87 20.21
C GLN A 80 -14.32 -15.45 19.10
N ASN A 81 -15.23 -16.33 19.51
CA ASN A 81 -16.15 -17.01 18.60
C ASN A 81 -17.11 -16.02 17.92
N ASN A 82 -17.63 -16.43 16.77
CA ASN A 82 -18.66 -15.68 16.05
C ASN A 82 -20.04 -16.15 16.52
N HIS A 83 -20.94 -15.21 16.78
CA HIS A 83 -22.34 -15.46 17.15
C HIS A 83 -23.17 -15.73 15.89
N ASP A 84 -23.09 -16.97 15.41
CA ASP A 84 -23.76 -17.40 14.18
C ASP A 84 -25.28 -17.50 14.34
N ASP A 85 -25.73 -17.72 15.57
CA ASP A 85 -27.13 -17.70 15.99
C ASP A 85 -27.76 -16.31 15.81
N TYR A 86 -27.03 -15.23 16.11
CA TYR A 86 -27.50 -13.87 15.84
C TYR A 86 -27.67 -13.64 14.33
N ILE A 87 -26.67 -14.03 13.53
CA ILE A 87 -26.76 -13.88 12.06
C ILE A 87 -27.93 -14.71 11.51
N ARG A 88 -28.16 -15.91 12.05
CA ARG A 88 -29.28 -16.78 11.68
C ARG A 88 -30.63 -16.15 12.01
N ALA A 89 -30.78 -15.56 13.18
CA ALA A 89 -31.99 -14.85 13.56
C ALA A 89 -32.26 -13.65 12.63
N ILE A 90 -31.24 -12.83 12.36
CA ILE A 90 -31.36 -11.69 11.42
C ILE A 90 -31.75 -12.16 10.01
N SER A 91 -31.12 -13.24 9.53
CA SER A 91 -31.39 -13.79 8.19
C SER A 91 -32.81 -14.37 8.03
N LYS A 92 -33.48 -14.72 9.13
CA LYS A 92 -34.88 -15.15 9.11
C LYS A 92 -35.86 -13.98 9.15
N GLU A 93 -35.50 -12.91 9.86
CA GLU A 93 -36.37 -11.75 10.12
C GLU A 93 -36.35 -10.73 8.98
N LEU A 94 -35.22 -10.57 8.29
CA LEU A 94 -35.09 -9.61 7.19
C LEU A 94 -35.59 -10.17 5.86
N LYS A 95 -36.20 -9.29 5.06
CA LYS A 95 -36.62 -9.53 3.68
C LYS A 95 -35.49 -9.28 2.67
N ILE A 96 -34.52 -8.44 3.01
CA ILE A 96 -33.34 -8.17 2.18
C ILE A 96 -32.27 -9.26 2.36
N PRO A 97 -31.40 -9.49 1.37
CA PRO A 97 -30.28 -10.43 1.50
C PRO A 97 -29.35 -10.08 2.67
N VAL A 98 -29.14 -11.06 3.55
CA VAL A 98 -28.15 -10.98 4.63
C VAL A 98 -26.85 -11.67 4.21
N ILE A 99 -25.72 -11.01 4.47
CA ILE A 99 -24.38 -11.50 4.15
C ILE A 99 -23.63 -11.80 5.46
N ALA A 100 -23.40 -13.08 5.76
CA ALA A 100 -22.70 -13.45 6.99
C ALA A 100 -21.20 -13.17 6.91
N ASN A 101 -20.64 -12.65 8.01
CA ASN A 101 -19.21 -12.36 8.14
C ASN A 101 -18.71 -12.74 9.53
N GLY A 102 -17.41 -13.05 9.62
CA GLY A 102 -16.71 -13.28 10.89
C GLY A 102 -16.12 -14.70 11.06
N GLY A 103 -16.54 -15.66 10.24
CA GLY A 103 -16.17 -17.08 10.33
C GLY A 103 -14.79 -17.48 9.80
N SER A 104 -13.88 -16.54 9.50
CA SER A 104 -12.58 -16.89 8.89
C SER A 104 -11.67 -17.81 9.72
N ASN A 105 -11.91 -17.97 11.03
CA ASN A 105 -11.15 -18.95 11.83
C ASN A 105 -11.56 -20.40 11.49
N ASP A 106 -12.79 -20.58 11.04
CA ASP A 106 -13.41 -21.88 10.78
C ASP A 106 -13.49 -22.20 9.27
N ILE A 107 -12.95 -21.31 8.43
CA ILE A 107 -13.00 -21.44 6.97
C ILE A 107 -11.58 -21.64 6.43
N LYS A 108 -11.30 -22.87 5.99
CA LYS A 108 -10.03 -23.30 5.39
C LYS A 108 -10.19 -23.64 3.90
N CYS A 109 -11.37 -24.07 3.48
CA CYS A 109 -11.70 -24.40 2.09
C CYS A 109 -13.09 -23.91 1.68
N TYR A 110 -13.49 -24.20 0.44
CA TYR A 110 -14.77 -23.76 -0.12
C TYR A 110 -15.97 -24.41 0.58
N GLU A 111 -15.84 -25.66 1.00
CA GLU A 111 -16.87 -26.44 1.69
C GLU A 111 -17.23 -25.81 3.04
N ASP A 112 -16.25 -25.22 3.74
CA ASP A 112 -16.47 -24.50 5.00
C ASP A 112 -17.31 -23.23 4.78
N ILE A 113 -17.18 -22.59 3.61
CA ILE A 113 -18.01 -21.44 3.22
C ILE A 113 -19.47 -21.88 3.10
N LEU A 114 -19.73 -23.03 2.47
CA LEU A 114 -21.07 -23.60 2.35
C LEU A 114 -21.63 -23.99 3.71
N SER A 115 -20.81 -24.59 4.56
CA SER A 115 -21.18 -24.95 5.93
C SER A 115 -21.52 -23.71 6.77
N PHE A 116 -20.72 -22.65 6.68
CA PHE A 116 -21.00 -21.37 7.35
C PHE A 116 -22.29 -20.72 6.82
N LYS A 117 -22.52 -20.76 5.51
CA LYS A 117 -23.77 -20.30 4.90
C LYS A 117 -24.99 -21.04 5.43
N LYS A 118 -24.91 -22.37 5.52
CA LYS A 118 -25.99 -23.21 6.05
C LYS A 118 -26.27 -22.91 7.52
N ARG A 119 -25.22 -22.81 8.36
CA ARG A 119 -25.36 -22.53 9.81
C ARG A 119 -26.01 -21.17 10.09
N THR A 120 -25.68 -20.16 9.30
CA THR A 120 -26.19 -18.80 9.45
C THR A 120 -27.48 -18.51 8.67
N ASN A 121 -27.96 -19.45 7.83
CA ASN A 121 -29.09 -19.23 6.92
C ASN A 121 -28.95 -17.96 6.06
N ALA A 122 -27.72 -17.51 5.80
CA ALA A 122 -27.47 -16.26 5.11
C ALA A 122 -27.56 -16.44 3.59
N ALA A 123 -27.92 -15.37 2.87
CA ALA A 123 -28.00 -15.38 1.42
C ALA A 123 -26.60 -15.51 0.78
N ALA A 124 -25.58 -14.88 1.39
CA ALA A 124 -24.19 -14.91 0.94
C ALA A 124 -23.20 -14.86 2.11
N ILE A 125 -21.91 -15.06 1.81
CA ILE A 125 -20.82 -15.03 2.78
C ILE A 125 -19.77 -14.01 2.37
N MET A 126 -19.30 -13.22 3.34
CA MET A 126 -18.19 -12.30 3.19
C MET A 126 -16.99 -12.82 3.99
N ILE A 127 -15.87 -13.03 3.32
CA ILE A 127 -14.64 -13.57 3.90
C ILE A 127 -13.56 -12.49 3.87
N ALA A 128 -12.84 -12.34 4.98
CA ALA A 128 -11.74 -11.37 5.10
C ALA A 128 -10.40 -12.07 5.35
N ARG A 129 -10.17 -12.56 6.58
CA ARG A 129 -8.85 -13.10 6.97
C ARG A 129 -8.46 -14.35 6.18
N ALA A 130 -9.38 -15.30 5.98
CA ALA A 130 -9.07 -16.51 5.21
C ALA A 130 -8.66 -16.17 3.75
N ALA A 131 -9.31 -15.19 3.13
CA ALA A 131 -8.95 -14.70 1.80
C ALA A 131 -7.63 -13.91 1.79
N GLN A 132 -7.31 -13.18 2.86
CA GLN A 132 -6.03 -12.50 3.03
C GLN A 132 -4.87 -13.50 3.16
N TRP A 133 -5.09 -14.62 3.86
CA TRP A 133 -4.09 -15.68 4.00
C TRP A 133 -3.90 -16.45 2.70
N ASN A 134 -5.00 -16.80 2.05
CA ASN A 134 -4.99 -17.45 0.76
C ASN A 134 -6.29 -17.15 0.00
N CYS A 135 -6.22 -16.30 -1.02
CA CYS A 135 -7.41 -15.87 -1.77
C CYS A 135 -8.03 -17.02 -2.58
N SER A 136 -7.31 -18.11 -2.81
CA SER A 136 -7.85 -19.29 -3.48
C SER A 136 -8.87 -20.07 -2.65
N VAL A 137 -9.15 -19.66 -1.39
CA VAL A 137 -10.24 -20.19 -0.55
C VAL A 137 -11.61 -20.14 -1.24
N PHE A 138 -11.78 -19.25 -2.23
CA PHE A 138 -13.01 -19.15 -3.03
C PHE A 138 -13.13 -20.21 -4.14
N ARG A 139 -12.07 -21.00 -4.41
CA ARG A 139 -12.08 -22.00 -5.49
C ARG A 139 -12.84 -23.24 -5.06
N ARG A 140 -13.81 -23.64 -5.88
CA ARG A 140 -14.58 -24.89 -5.71
C ARG A 140 -13.71 -26.15 -5.80
N GLN A 141 -12.61 -26.08 -6.53
CA GLN A 141 -11.68 -27.21 -6.74
C GLN A 141 -10.64 -27.33 -5.62
N GLY A 142 -10.78 -26.57 -4.54
CA GLY A 142 -9.84 -26.54 -3.42
C GLY A 142 -8.81 -25.41 -3.48
N SER A 143 -8.16 -25.18 -2.36
CA SER A 143 -7.13 -24.12 -2.22
C SER A 143 -5.88 -24.46 -3.02
N LEU A 144 -5.30 -23.44 -3.66
CA LEU A 144 -4.01 -23.52 -4.35
C LEU A 144 -2.84 -23.46 -3.36
N PRO A 145 -1.68 -24.04 -3.74
CA PRO A 145 -0.43 -23.83 -3.01
C PRO A 145 -0.10 -22.35 -2.86
N LEU A 146 0.41 -21.98 -1.68
CA LEU A 146 0.69 -20.58 -1.31
C LEU A 146 1.58 -19.88 -2.34
N GLU A 147 2.63 -20.55 -2.79
CA GLU A 147 3.57 -20.02 -3.77
C GLU A 147 2.90 -19.65 -5.09
N SER A 148 1.96 -20.47 -5.57
CA SER A 148 1.19 -20.19 -6.79
C SER A 148 0.32 -18.95 -6.64
N VAL A 149 -0.25 -18.76 -5.46
CA VAL A 149 -1.06 -17.58 -5.13
C VAL A 149 -0.21 -16.33 -5.04
N ILE A 150 0.96 -16.39 -4.37
CA ILE A 150 1.89 -15.26 -4.28
C ILE A 150 2.40 -14.88 -5.68
N LYS A 151 2.81 -15.85 -6.51
CA LYS A 151 3.24 -15.60 -7.89
C LYS A 151 2.16 -14.91 -8.72
N SER A 152 0.91 -15.37 -8.62
CA SER A 152 -0.21 -14.76 -9.33
C SER A 152 -0.53 -13.35 -8.83
N TYR A 153 -0.48 -13.15 -7.50
CA TYR A 153 -0.63 -11.84 -6.88
C TYR A 153 0.46 -10.86 -7.33
N LEU A 154 1.73 -11.29 -7.36
CA LEU A 154 2.86 -10.48 -7.80
C LEU A 154 2.73 -10.03 -9.25
N LYS A 155 2.19 -10.87 -10.14
CA LYS A 155 1.90 -10.44 -11.52
C LYS A 155 0.96 -9.23 -11.54
N TYR A 156 -0.12 -9.24 -10.75
CA TYR A 156 -1.00 -8.07 -10.60
C TYR A 156 -0.29 -6.87 -9.98
N VAL A 157 0.60 -7.07 -9.00
CA VAL A 157 1.40 -5.99 -8.42
C VAL A 157 2.25 -5.31 -9.50
N VAL A 158 2.86 -6.09 -10.39
CA VAL A 158 3.64 -5.59 -11.53
C VAL A 158 2.74 -4.92 -12.57
N ASP A 159 1.65 -5.56 -12.98
CA ASP A 159 0.76 -5.09 -14.04
C ASP A 159 0.08 -3.75 -13.69
N TYR A 160 -0.13 -3.49 -12.38
CA TYR A 160 -0.75 -2.27 -11.88
C TYR A 160 0.23 -1.32 -11.19
N ASP A 161 1.55 -1.52 -11.34
CA ASP A 161 2.60 -0.69 -10.75
C ASP A 161 2.35 -0.36 -9.26
N SER A 162 2.01 -1.40 -8.51
CA SER A 162 1.61 -1.26 -7.11
C SER A 162 2.81 -0.96 -6.21
N LEU A 163 2.58 -0.14 -5.19
CA LEU A 163 3.63 0.21 -4.22
C LEU A 163 4.19 -1.03 -3.52
N VAL A 164 5.51 -1.20 -3.58
CA VAL A 164 6.25 -2.32 -2.98
C VAL A 164 5.90 -2.53 -1.50
N GLY A 165 5.73 -1.45 -0.72
CA GLY A 165 5.37 -1.55 0.69
C GLY A 165 4.01 -2.22 0.92
N ASN A 166 3.03 -1.97 0.05
CA ASN A 166 1.71 -2.60 0.13
C ASN A 166 1.78 -4.07 -0.31
N ALA A 167 2.51 -4.36 -1.39
CA ALA A 167 2.76 -5.73 -1.84
C ALA A 167 3.43 -6.58 -0.76
N LYS A 168 4.47 -6.05 -0.10
CA LYS A 168 5.14 -6.68 1.03
C LYS A 168 4.17 -6.98 2.16
N TYR A 169 3.35 -6.02 2.58
CA TYR A 169 2.37 -6.22 3.65
C TYR A 169 1.38 -7.35 3.33
N CYS A 170 0.88 -7.39 2.09
CA CYS A 170 -0.02 -8.45 1.64
C CYS A 170 0.67 -9.82 1.67
N ILE A 171 1.89 -9.93 1.14
CA ILE A 171 2.63 -11.21 1.11
C ILE A 171 3.02 -11.65 2.51
N GLN A 172 3.42 -10.75 3.41
CA GLN A 172 3.65 -11.07 4.82
C GLN A 172 2.41 -11.68 5.47
N SER A 173 1.23 -11.11 5.16
CA SER A 173 -0.04 -11.65 5.66
C SER A 173 -0.36 -13.04 5.11
N MET A 174 0.09 -13.36 3.89
CA MET A 174 -0.02 -14.69 3.28
C MET A 174 0.94 -15.70 3.91
N LEU A 175 2.19 -15.29 4.18
CA LEU A 175 3.22 -16.14 4.77
C LEU A 175 2.89 -16.59 6.20
N ARG A 176 2.25 -15.72 7.01
CA ARG A 176 1.92 -16.00 8.42
C ARG A 176 3.11 -16.56 9.21
N ASP A 177 3.07 -17.84 9.55
CA ASP A 177 4.07 -18.57 10.34
C ASP A 177 5.38 -18.78 9.56
N LEU A 178 5.37 -18.61 8.23
CA LEU A 178 6.55 -18.70 7.37
C LEU A 178 7.35 -17.39 7.32
N GLN A 179 7.02 -16.37 8.11
CA GLN A 179 7.76 -15.11 8.11
C GLN A 179 9.18 -15.23 8.66
N ASP A 180 9.46 -16.22 9.51
CA ASP A 180 10.80 -16.49 10.04
C ASP A 180 11.65 -17.38 9.12
N SER A 181 11.06 -17.89 8.03
CA SER A 181 11.78 -18.65 6.99
C SER A 181 12.74 -17.77 6.19
N ASP A 182 13.63 -18.39 5.42
CA ASP A 182 14.55 -17.66 4.54
C ASP A 182 13.82 -16.78 3.52
N VAL A 183 12.68 -17.23 3.02
CA VAL A 183 11.81 -16.44 2.13
C VAL A 183 11.21 -15.24 2.86
N GLY A 184 10.80 -15.41 4.11
CA GLY A 184 10.27 -14.34 4.94
C GLY A 184 11.32 -13.27 5.26
N LYS A 185 12.56 -13.67 5.56
CA LYS A 185 13.70 -12.77 5.75
C LYS A 185 14.05 -12.02 4.45
N ALA A 186 14.12 -12.72 3.32
CA ALA A 186 14.36 -12.11 2.01
C ALA A 186 13.28 -11.07 1.67
N LEU A 187 12.01 -11.35 1.98
CA LEU A 187 10.90 -10.42 1.81
C LEU A 187 11.08 -9.15 2.66
N LEU A 188 11.56 -9.28 3.91
CA LEU A 188 11.83 -8.13 4.77
C LEU A 188 12.93 -7.23 4.21
N ASP A 189 14.00 -7.83 3.70
CA ASP A 189 15.16 -7.10 3.15
C ASP A 189 14.86 -6.42 1.81
N CYS A 190 13.95 -6.98 1.02
CA CYS A 190 13.52 -6.46 -0.27
C CYS A 190 13.07 -4.97 -0.22
N GLN A 191 13.60 -4.13 -1.11
CA GLN A 191 13.26 -2.69 -1.17
C GLN A 191 12.62 -2.25 -2.49
N THR A 192 12.79 -3.02 -3.57
CA THR A 192 12.28 -2.70 -4.90
C THR A 192 11.32 -3.78 -5.40
N LEU A 193 10.44 -3.43 -6.33
CA LEU A 193 9.53 -4.40 -6.94
C LEU A 193 10.29 -5.48 -7.74
N GLU A 194 11.42 -5.13 -8.35
CA GLU A 194 12.29 -6.12 -9.00
C GLU A 194 12.82 -7.15 -8.01
N SER A 195 13.41 -6.69 -6.88
CA SER A 195 13.93 -7.59 -5.85
C SER A 195 12.82 -8.44 -5.22
N LEU A 196 11.59 -7.91 -5.14
CA LEU A 196 10.43 -8.66 -4.69
C LEU A 196 10.07 -9.79 -5.65
N CYS A 197 10.07 -9.49 -6.96
CA CYS A 197 9.77 -10.47 -8.00
C CYS A 197 10.84 -11.56 -8.08
N GLN A 198 12.11 -11.23 -7.84
CA GLN A 198 13.23 -12.19 -7.83
C GLN A 198 13.03 -13.31 -6.80
N ILE A 199 12.48 -13.01 -5.60
CA ILE A 199 12.22 -14.01 -4.55
C ILE A 199 11.34 -15.16 -5.05
N TRP A 200 10.40 -14.87 -5.96
CA TRP A 200 9.50 -15.86 -6.56
C TRP A 200 9.80 -16.12 -8.04
N SER A 201 11.02 -15.86 -8.51
CA SER A 201 11.47 -16.11 -9.89
C SER A 201 10.58 -15.45 -10.96
N LEU A 202 10.15 -14.21 -10.70
CA LEU A 202 9.33 -13.38 -11.59
C LEU A 202 10.10 -12.18 -12.15
N ASP A 203 11.44 -12.18 -12.07
CA ASP A 203 12.28 -11.08 -12.54
C ASP A 203 12.20 -10.90 -14.07
N ALA A 204 12.17 -11.98 -14.84
CA ALA A 204 11.96 -11.92 -16.29
C ALA A 204 10.60 -11.30 -16.64
N TYR A 205 9.54 -11.68 -15.91
CA TYR A 205 8.20 -11.12 -16.09
C TYR A 205 8.19 -9.62 -15.77
N TYR A 206 8.83 -9.22 -14.67
CA TYR A 206 8.96 -7.83 -14.28
C TYR A 206 9.66 -7.00 -15.38
N ARG A 207 10.82 -7.45 -15.88
CA ARG A 207 11.57 -6.72 -16.92
C ARG A 207 10.76 -6.56 -18.20
N LEU A 208 10.09 -7.62 -18.65
CA LEU A 208 9.20 -7.59 -19.81
C LEU A 208 8.10 -6.52 -19.65
N LYS A 209 7.46 -6.48 -18.47
CA LYS A 209 6.40 -5.48 -18.20
C LYS A 209 6.93 -4.06 -18.11
N GLN A 210 8.13 -3.86 -17.55
CA GLN A 210 8.76 -2.55 -17.53
C GLN A 210 9.10 -2.04 -18.95
N GLU A 211 9.52 -2.92 -19.86
CA GLU A 211 9.70 -2.59 -21.27
C GLU A 211 8.38 -2.21 -21.93
N GLU A 212 7.32 -2.99 -21.71
CA GLU A 212 5.97 -2.69 -22.20
C GLU A 212 5.48 -1.31 -21.73
N PHE A 213 5.67 -0.99 -20.44
CA PHE A 213 5.30 0.32 -19.89
C PHE A 213 6.11 1.46 -20.49
N LYS A 214 7.43 1.29 -20.67
CA LYS A 214 8.28 2.29 -21.34
C LYS A 214 7.83 2.56 -22.76
N CYS A 215 7.49 1.51 -23.52
CA CYS A 215 6.97 1.64 -24.88
C CYS A 215 5.60 2.32 -24.93
N ARG A 216 4.70 2.00 -23.98
CA ARG A 216 3.32 2.52 -23.97
C ARG A 216 3.18 3.93 -23.39
N LEU A 217 3.97 4.29 -22.37
CA LEU A 217 3.82 5.53 -21.61
C LEU A 217 4.92 6.57 -21.90
N GLY A 218 5.92 6.22 -22.72
CA GLY A 218 7.13 7.01 -22.88
C GLY A 218 7.89 7.16 -21.56
N LYS A 219 8.71 8.22 -21.41
CA LYS A 219 9.53 8.49 -20.21
C LYS A 219 8.72 8.83 -18.93
N SER A 220 7.39 8.83 -18.98
CA SER A 220 6.54 9.29 -17.86
C SER A 220 6.36 8.25 -16.74
N GLY A 221 6.73 6.98 -16.97
CA GLY A 221 7.03 5.97 -15.95
C GLY A 221 5.92 5.58 -14.97
N LEU A 222 4.73 6.17 -15.05
CA LEU A 222 3.58 5.88 -14.18
C LEU A 222 2.32 5.77 -15.04
N TYR A 223 1.46 4.80 -14.74
CA TYR A 223 0.08 4.83 -15.22
C TYR A 223 -0.60 6.08 -14.65
N GLN A 224 -0.73 7.14 -15.46
CA GLN A 224 -1.56 8.28 -15.11
C GLN A 224 -3.01 7.91 -15.46
N PRO A 225 -3.93 7.77 -14.47
CA PRO A 225 -5.34 7.83 -14.79
C PRO A 225 -5.57 9.24 -15.34
N SER A 226 -5.93 9.34 -16.61
CA SER A 226 -6.23 10.61 -17.29
C SER A 226 -7.37 11.33 -16.55
N ARG A 227 -7.01 12.20 -15.61
CA ARG A 227 -7.86 13.22 -15.00
C ARG A 227 -7.17 14.56 -15.17
N GLY A 228 -7.18 15.09 -16.38
CA GLY A 228 -7.19 16.52 -16.73
C GLY A 228 -6.26 17.52 -16.01
N ILE A 229 -5.29 17.12 -15.19
CA ILE A 229 -4.39 18.01 -14.49
C ILE A 229 -3.14 18.14 -15.35
N LYS A 230 -3.01 19.28 -16.04
CA LYS A 230 -1.73 19.68 -16.65
C LYS A 230 -0.72 19.90 -15.53
N LEU A 231 0.21 18.97 -15.36
CA LEU A 231 1.42 19.20 -14.57
C LEU A 231 2.21 20.31 -15.27
N SER A 232 2.48 21.39 -14.55
CA SER A 232 3.32 22.49 -15.02
C SER A 232 4.70 21.97 -15.43
N GLU A 233 5.18 22.35 -16.61
CA GLU A 233 6.47 21.95 -17.18
C GLU A 233 7.69 22.58 -16.50
N GLU A 234 7.51 23.40 -15.46
CA GLU A 234 8.63 24.06 -14.77
C GLU A 234 9.37 23.11 -13.81
N PRO A 235 10.72 23.04 -13.89
CA PRO A 235 11.53 22.26 -12.95
C PRO A 235 11.29 22.67 -11.50
N ILE A 236 11.10 21.69 -10.60
CA ILE A 236 10.90 21.89 -9.15
C ILE A 236 11.92 22.85 -8.52
N TYR A 237 13.14 22.91 -9.07
CA TYR A 237 14.22 23.79 -8.64
C TYR A 237 13.96 25.29 -8.86
N LYS A 238 13.16 25.67 -9.86
CA LYS A 238 12.72 27.06 -10.07
C LYS A 238 11.78 27.53 -8.97
N ARG A 239 10.89 26.67 -8.49
CA ARG A 239 9.99 26.96 -7.35
C ARG A 239 10.72 27.04 -6.01
N LEU A 240 11.85 26.33 -5.92
CA LEU A 240 12.57 26.08 -4.68
C LEU A 240 13.44 27.26 -4.22
N LYS A 241 13.73 28.25 -5.09
CA LYS A 241 14.66 29.37 -4.81
C LYS A 241 15.91 28.90 -4.04
N ILE A 242 16.48 27.77 -4.46
CA ILE A 242 17.68 27.20 -3.81
C ILE A 242 18.95 27.88 -4.36
N VAL A 243 18.89 28.50 -5.53
CA VAL A 243 20.05 29.09 -6.19
C VAL A 243 19.86 30.61 -6.30
N ASP A 244 20.80 31.37 -5.73
CA ASP A 244 20.95 32.81 -5.95
C ASP A 244 22.07 33.05 -7.00
N GLY A 245 21.84 32.72 -8.28
CA GLY A 245 22.84 32.95 -9.34
C GLY A 245 22.73 32.08 -10.61
N ASN A 246 23.54 32.49 -11.61
CA ASN A 246 23.51 32.12 -13.05
C ASN A 246 23.14 30.66 -13.38
N GLU A 247 21.96 30.48 -13.99
CA GLU A 247 21.26 29.19 -14.22
C GLU A 247 21.96 28.26 -15.25
N ASP A 248 22.82 28.80 -16.12
CA ASP A 248 23.47 28.04 -17.22
C ASP A 248 24.51 27.00 -16.77
N SER A 249 24.80 26.93 -15.47
CA SER A 249 25.83 26.04 -14.89
C SER A 249 25.27 24.86 -14.07
N MET A 250 23.94 24.66 -14.06
CA MET A 250 23.28 23.63 -13.24
C MET A 250 23.04 22.33 -14.03
N LYS A 251 23.51 21.20 -13.50
CA LYS A 251 23.22 19.86 -14.03
C LYS A 251 22.24 19.12 -13.14
N LEU A 252 21.13 18.66 -13.73
CA LEU A 252 20.10 17.88 -13.04
C LEU A 252 19.89 16.53 -13.69
N ALA A 253 19.73 15.50 -12.86
CA ALA A 253 19.37 14.16 -13.31
C ALA A 253 18.40 13.50 -12.31
N PRO A 254 17.51 12.60 -12.76
CA PRO A 254 16.53 11.94 -11.90
C PRO A 254 17.15 10.79 -11.10
N VAL A 255 18.03 11.10 -10.15
CA VAL A 255 18.77 10.09 -9.36
C VAL A 255 18.13 9.87 -7.99
N VAL A 256 17.85 8.61 -7.63
CA VAL A 256 17.43 8.26 -6.27
C VAL A 256 18.54 7.42 -5.64
N PHE A 257 19.02 7.83 -4.47
CA PHE A 257 20.04 7.07 -3.76
C PHE A 257 19.41 5.95 -2.93
N HIS A 258 19.76 4.71 -3.24
CA HIS A 258 19.38 3.54 -2.46
C HIS A 258 20.63 2.91 -1.82
N ARG A 259 20.67 2.85 -0.48
CA ARG A 259 21.80 2.25 0.25
C ARG A 259 22.05 0.78 -0.13
N GLY A 260 21.02 0.05 -0.56
CA GLY A 260 21.14 -1.35 -0.98
C GLY A 260 21.77 -1.56 -2.36
N GLU A 261 21.86 -0.52 -3.19
CA GLU A 261 22.48 -0.59 -4.53
C GLU A 261 24.00 -0.41 -4.48
N VAL A 262 24.53 0.13 -3.38
CA VAL A 262 25.97 0.15 -3.11
C VAL A 262 26.42 -1.30 -2.90
N LYS A 263 27.12 -1.87 -3.89
CA LYS A 263 27.61 -3.25 -3.84
C LYS A 263 28.42 -3.42 -2.55
N LYS A 264 28.30 -4.58 -1.87
CA LYS A 264 29.06 -4.89 -0.63
C LYS A 264 30.60 -4.69 -0.76
N ALA A 265 31.12 -4.64 -1.98
CA ALA A 265 32.54 -4.39 -2.29
C ALA A 265 32.92 -2.90 -2.39
N GLU A 266 31.96 -1.97 -2.48
CA GLU A 266 32.18 -0.52 -2.49
C GLU A 266 31.97 0.02 -1.08
N THR A 267 33.05 0.25 -0.34
CA THR A 267 33.03 0.69 1.06
C THR A 267 32.60 2.14 1.25
N LEU A 268 32.52 2.93 0.17
CA LEU A 268 32.40 4.38 0.24
C LEU A 268 31.13 4.89 -0.44
N LEU A 269 30.41 5.77 0.25
CA LEU A 269 29.18 6.39 -0.24
C LEU A 269 29.49 7.55 -1.21
N PRO A 270 28.57 7.91 -2.13
CA PRO A 270 28.75 9.00 -3.08
C PRO A 270 29.28 10.32 -2.47
N LYS A 271 28.72 10.77 -1.34
CA LYS A 271 29.25 11.96 -0.64
C LYS A 271 30.71 11.81 -0.22
N SER A 272 31.11 10.62 0.21
CA SER A 272 32.48 10.33 0.66
C SER A 272 33.44 10.27 -0.54
N ILE A 273 33.00 9.66 -1.66
CA ILE A 273 33.75 9.63 -2.92
C ILE A 273 34.01 11.05 -3.40
N LEU A 274 32.97 11.87 -3.49
CA LEU A 274 33.08 13.25 -3.95
C LEU A 274 33.97 14.10 -3.03
N TYR A 275 33.83 13.94 -1.70
CA TYR A 275 34.69 14.61 -0.72
C TYR A 275 36.18 14.26 -0.92
N MET A 276 36.52 12.97 -0.99
CA MET A 276 37.92 12.56 -1.18
C MET A 276 38.48 13.01 -2.52
N TRP A 277 37.66 13.01 -3.57
CA TRP A 277 38.07 13.50 -4.87
C TRP A 277 38.43 14.99 -4.82
N THR A 278 37.59 15.83 -4.20
CA THR A 278 37.91 17.27 -4.03
C THR A 278 39.19 17.50 -3.24
N GLN A 279 39.42 16.73 -2.17
CA GLN A 279 40.65 16.79 -1.37
C GLN A 279 41.90 16.43 -2.19
N ARG A 280 41.85 15.35 -2.98
CA ARG A 280 42.98 14.94 -3.84
C ARG A 280 43.31 15.96 -4.93
N LYS A 281 42.33 16.73 -5.37
CA LYS A 281 42.49 17.78 -6.38
C LYS A 281 42.84 19.14 -5.79
N GLY A 282 42.94 19.27 -4.47
CA GLY A 282 43.18 20.56 -3.80
C GLY A 282 42.03 21.55 -3.96
N LEU A 283 40.82 21.06 -4.20
CA LEU A 283 39.63 21.88 -4.42
C LEU A 283 38.91 22.19 -3.10
N GLN A 284 38.06 23.22 -3.11
CA GLN A 284 37.15 23.47 -1.99
C GLN A 284 36.21 22.29 -1.77
N GLN A 285 35.82 22.08 -0.50
CA GLN A 285 34.94 20.99 -0.13
C GLN A 285 33.54 21.16 -0.76
N PRO A 286 32.85 20.05 -1.11
CA PRO A 286 31.52 20.13 -1.72
C PRO A 286 30.51 20.75 -0.75
N LEU A 287 29.81 21.80 -1.20
CA LEU A 287 28.81 22.51 -0.39
C LEU A 287 27.41 21.98 -0.70
N TYR A 288 26.72 21.47 0.31
CA TYR A 288 25.36 20.92 0.16
C TYR A 288 24.31 21.89 0.67
N GLN A 289 23.23 22.06 -0.10
CA GLN A 289 22.05 22.79 0.33
C GLN A 289 20.81 21.90 0.15
N THR A 290 20.03 21.73 1.21
CA THR A 290 18.85 20.84 1.19
C THR A 290 17.61 21.57 1.67
N LYS A 291 16.51 21.44 0.93
CA LYS A 291 15.17 21.91 1.36
C LYS A 291 14.18 20.75 1.43
N SER A 292 13.19 20.89 2.31
CA SER A 292 12.10 19.92 2.47
C SER A 292 10.82 20.51 1.85
N ILE A 293 10.17 19.75 0.96
CA ILE A 293 8.85 20.06 0.40
C ILE A 293 7.99 18.80 0.46
N GLU A 294 6.74 18.92 0.90
CA GLU A 294 5.76 17.82 0.85
C GLU A 294 6.28 16.50 1.45
N LYS A 295 7.06 16.61 2.54
CA LYS A 295 7.69 15.48 3.27
C LYS A 295 8.81 14.77 2.50
N LEU A 296 9.32 15.36 1.42
CA LEU A 296 10.49 14.91 0.68
C LEU A 296 11.61 15.96 0.76
N PHE A 297 12.85 15.50 0.74
CA PHE A 297 14.06 16.31 0.78
C PHE A 297 14.67 16.39 -0.62
N TYR A 298 15.03 17.60 -1.03
CA TYR A 298 15.72 17.90 -2.28
C TYR A 298 17.05 18.56 -1.94
N SER A 299 18.13 18.06 -2.52
CA SER A 299 19.48 18.54 -2.24
C SER A 299 20.21 18.90 -3.52
N ILE A 300 21.02 19.95 -3.45
CA ILE A 300 22.03 20.28 -4.44
C ILE A 300 23.41 20.23 -3.80
N VAL A 301 24.43 20.02 -4.63
CA VAL A 301 25.84 20.13 -4.27
C VAL A 301 26.55 21.08 -5.21
N THR A 302 27.35 21.99 -4.67
CA THR A 302 28.20 22.91 -5.43
C THR A 302 29.65 22.43 -5.36
N VAL A 303 30.27 22.25 -6.54
CA VAL A 303 31.68 21.88 -6.71
C VAL A 303 32.26 22.75 -7.83
N GLU A 304 33.35 23.47 -7.53
CA GLU A 304 34.01 24.40 -8.48
C GLU A 304 33.04 25.41 -9.13
N GLY A 305 32.11 25.94 -8.34
CA GLY A 305 31.11 26.91 -8.80
C GLY A 305 29.99 26.32 -9.68
N LYS A 306 30.03 25.01 -9.99
CA LYS A 306 28.96 24.31 -10.71
C LYS A 306 28.02 23.60 -9.74
N ILE A 307 26.73 23.57 -10.09
CA ILE A 307 25.67 23.04 -9.22
C ILE A 307 25.13 21.73 -9.80
N TYR A 308 25.01 20.71 -8.94
CA TYR A 308 24.50 19.39 -9.30
C TYR A 308 23.36 18.99 -8.35
N GLY A 309 22.29 18.40 -8.85
CA GLY A 309 21.14 18.02 -8.01
C GLY A 309 20.25 16.95 -8.62
N SER A 310 19.45 16.30 -7.78
CA SER A 310 18.53 15.26 -8.24
C SER A 310 17.11 15.80 -8.49
N SER A 311 16.53 15.62 -9.68
CA SER A 311 15.13 16.02 -9.92
C SER A 311 14.08 15.23 -9.14
N VAL A 312 14.49 14.26 -8.30
CA VAL A 312 13.61 13.41 -7.50
C VAL A 312 13.86 13.61 -6.00
N GLY A 313 12.79 13.80 -5.23
CA GLY A 313 12.86 13.99 -3.78
C GLY A 313 13.11 12.70 -3.01
N SER A 314 13.88 12.77 -1.93
CA SER A 314 14.20 11.64 -1.06
C SER A 314 13.47 11.71 0.28
N LYS A 315 13.15 10.57 0.89
CA LYS A 315 12.50 10.53 2.23
C LYS A 315 13.43 10.96 3.38
N SER A 316 14.73 11.09 3.15
CA SER A 316 15.69 11.57 4.15
C SER A 316 16.63 12.61 3.55
N LYS A 317 17.01 13.60 4.37
CA LYS A 317 18.05 14.59 4.02
C LYS A 317 19.35 13.91 3.60
N ARG A 318 19.78 12.88 4.34
CA ARG A 318 20.99 12.12 4.04
C ARG A 318 20.94 11.50 2.64
N TYR A 319 19.82 10.90 2.23
CA TYR A 319 19.70 10.28 0.90
C TYR A 319 19.59 11.32 -0.21
N ALA A 320 18.94 12.45 0.04
CA ALA A 320 18.90 13.57 -0.91
C ALA A 320 20.32 14.06 -1.23
N GLU A 321 21.16 14.23 -0.21
CA GLU A 321 22.56 14.67 -0.38
C GLU A 321 23.41 13.61 -1.09
N GLN A 322 23.18 12.31 -0.84
CA GLN A 322 23.87 11.23 -1.57
C GLN A 322 23.46 11.21 -3.05
N ALA A 323 22.18 11.44 -3.35
CA ALA A 323 21.71 11.54 -4.73
C ALA A 323 22.33 12.74 -5.45
N ALA A 324 22.40 13.91 -4.81
CA ALA A 324 23.07 15.09 -5.38
C ALA A 324 24.57 14.84 -5.65
N ALA A 325 25.25 14.16 -4.72
CA ALA A 325 26.65 13.76 -4.89
C ALA A 325 26.83 12.79 -6.06
N GLN A 326 25.90 11.83 -6.24
CA GLN A 326 25.93 10.89 -7.36
C GLN A 326 25.76 11.61 -8.70
N VAL A 327 24.83 12.57 -8.81
CA VAL A 327 24.68 13.40 -10.02
C VAL A 327 25.98 14.14 -10.35
N CYS A 328 26.69 14.63 -9.34
CA CYS A 328 27.99 15.27 -9.53
C CYS A 328 29.06 14.29 -10.01
N ILE A 329 29.15 13.11 -9.40
CA ILE A 329 30.07 12.02 -9.77
C ILE A 329 29.85 11.59 -11.22
N ASP A 330 28.60 11.33 -11.60
CA ASP A 330 28.24 10.91 -12.96
C ASP A 330 28.56 12.01 -13.98
N ALA A 331 28.29 13.27 -13.62
CA ALA A 331 28.53 14.41 -14.50
C ALA A 331 30.02 14.78 -14.68
N LEU A 332 30.88 14.33 -13.76
CA LEU A 332 32.34 14.50 -13.77
C LEU A 332 33.07 13.22 -14.20
N ASP A 333 32.33 12.15 -14.52
CA ASP A 333 32.85 10.82 -14.91
C ASP A 333 33.88 10.26 -13.91
N LEU A 334 33.58 10.38 -12.61
CA LEU A 334 34.49 9.94 -11.55
C LEU A 334 34.38 8.43 -11.33
N ALA A 335 35.45 7.69 -11.66
CA ALA A 335 35.54 6.27 -11.36
C ALA A 335 35.52 5.99 -9.84
N PRO A 336 34.89 4.90 -9.37
CA PRO A 336 34.92 4.53 -7.96
C PRO A 336 36.36 4.24 -7.51
N VAL A 337 36.80 4.97 -6.48
CA VAL A 337 38.13 4.81 -5.90
C VAL A 337 38.21 3.44 -5.20
N LYS A 338 39.02 2.52 -5.74
CA LYS A 338 39.40 1.30 -5.01
C LYS A 338 40.18 1.72 -3.75
N SER A 339 39.76 1.23 -2.59
CA SER A 339 40.52 1.39 -1.34
C SER A 339 41.81 0.57 -1.44
N GLY A 340 42.94 1.22 -1.71
CA GLY A 340 44.25 0.56 -1.71
C GLY A 340 45.31 1.34 -2.48
N SER A 341 45.99 2.24 -1.79
CA SER A 341 47.40 2.57 -1.98
C SER A 341 47.95 3.06 -0.65
#